data_AF-A0A0F9GHA3-F1
#
_entry.id   AF-A0A0F9GHA3-F1
#
_cell.length_a   1.000
_cell.length_b   1.000
_cell.length_c   1.000
_cell.angle_alpha   90.00
_cell.angle_beta   90.00
_cell.angle_gamma   90.00
#
_symmetry.space_group_name_H-M   'P 1'
#
loop_
_entity.id
_entity.type
_entity.pdbx_description
1 polymer ?
#
loop_
_entity_poly.entity_id
_entity_poly.type
_entity_poly.pdbx_seq_one_letter_code
_entity_poly.pdbx_strand_id
1 'polypeptide(L)'
;MANIIIYRLVDNSIRIGYPADATDLDIEAARVMADVNFPAGASYRIVDDTALPTFWPFQGAWRDDGVNLTVDMTEAGNIQQTRIDKAGTVELEKLSLLELIDDVLRPIDKQTIRDAMVAFDPSTAIVPQDLVNSWPTAILA
;
A
#
# COMPACT_ATOMS: atom_id res chain seq x y z
N MET A 1 16.68 -12.07 -14.43
CA MET A 1 15.33 -12.52 -14.80
C MET A 1 14.45 -11.31 -14.68
N ALA A 2 13.93 -10.87 -15.83
CA ALA A 2 13.02 -9.74 -15.91
C ALA A 2 11.61 -10.27 -15.62
N ASN A 3 11.10 -10.02 -14.41
CA ASN A 3 9.71 -10.35 -14.10
C ASN A 3 8.83 -9.41 -14.93
N ILE A 4 8.08 -9.95 -15.88
CA ILE A 4 7.17 -9.16 -16.69
C ILE A 4 5.91 -8.84 -15.88
N ILE A 5 5.54 -7.58 -15.87
CA ILE A 5 4.37 -7.07 -15.17
C ILE A 5 3.41 -6.43 -16.16
N ILE A 6 2.16 -6.86 -16.08
CA ILE A 6 1.07 -6.32 -16.87
C ILE A 6 0.19 -5.51 -15.95
N TYR A 7 -0.05 -4.25 -16.29
CA TYR A 7 -1.00 -3.45 -15.53
C TYR A 7 -2.01 -2.70 -16.40
N ARG A 8 -3.18 -2.49 -15.80
CA ARG A 8 -4.29 -1.72 -16.38
C ARG A 8 -4.71 -0.61 -15.42
N LEU A 9 -5.03 0.55 -16.00
CA LEU A 9 -5.73 1.62 -15.31
C LEU A 9 -7.23 1.32 -15.25
N VAL A 10 -7.77 1.22 -14.03
CA VAL A 10 -9.21 1.09 -13.75
C VAL A 10 -9.55 2.17 -12.75
N ASP A 11 -10.37 3.15 -13.14
CA ASP A 11 -10.84 4.22 -12.26
C ASP A 11 -9.67 4.92 -11.52
N ASN A 12 -8.67 5.38 -12.28
CA ASN A 12 -7.40 5.94 -11.81
C ASN A 12 -6.47 5.01 -11.02
N SER A 13 -6.89 3.80 -10.65
CA SER A 13 -6.07 2.82 -9.93
C SER A 13 -5.35 1.84 -10.87
N ILE A 14 -4.20 1.32 -10.43
CA ILE A 14 -3.41 0.33 -11.16
C ILE A 14 -3.71 -1.07 -10.61
N ARG A 15 -4.13 -1.99 -11.49
CA ARG A 15 -4.16 -3.42 -11.18
C ARG A 15 -2.97 -4.12 -11.79
N ILE A 16 -2.24 -4.87 -10.96
CA ILE A 16 -1.02 -5.59 -11.34
C ILE A 16 -1.35 -7.07 -11.51
N GLY A 17 -0.99 -7.63 -12.66
CA GLY A 17 -0.99 -9.06 -12.91
C GLY A 17 0.44 -9.58 -13.02
N TYR A 18 0.74 -10.61 -12.23
CA TYR A 18 1.93 -11.44 -12.41
C TYR A 18 1.55 -12.67 -13.21
N PRO A 19 2.29 -12.99 -14.28
CA PRO A 19 2.25 -14.33 -14.81
C PRO A 19 2.76 -15.32 -13.76
N ALA A 20 2.04 -16.42 -13.55
CA ALA A 20 2.33 -17.37 -12.49
C ALA A 20 3.75 -18.00 -12.57
N ASP A 21 4.38 -17.98 -13.75
CA ASP A 21 5.67 -18.63 -14.04
C ASP A 21 6.73 -17.65 -14.61
N ALA A 22 6.67 -16.37 -14.23
CA ALA A 22 7.37 -15.24 -14.88
C ALA A 22 8.89 -15.12 -14.68
N THR A 23 9.63 -16.23 -14.59
CA THR A 23 11.10 -16.11 -14.54
C THR A 23 11.74 -15.73 -15.88
N ASP A 24 11.06 -15.89 -17.02
CA ASP A 24 11.48 -15.36 -18.33
C ASP A 24 10.32 -15.48 -19.32
N LEU A 25 9.25 -14.71 -19.12
CA LEU A 25 8.24 -14.55 -20.16
C LEU A 25 8.76 -13.58 -21.22
N ASP A 26 8.52 -13.89 -22.49
CA ASP A 26 8.74 -12.90 -23.54
C ASP A 26 7.54 -11.92 -23.61
N ILE A 27 7.77 -10.77 -24.25
CA ILE A 27 6.76 -9.71 -24.39
C ILE A 27 5.51 -10.22 -25.11
N GLU A 28 5.64 -11.17 -26.04
CA GLU A 28 4.52 -11.66 -26.84
C GLU A 28 3.59 -12.55 -26.00
N ALA A 29 4.15 -13.46 -25.21
CA ALA A 29 3.39 -14.28 -24.28
C ALA A 29 2.71 -13.42 -23.19
N ALA A 30 3.36 -12.34 -22.74
CA ALA A 30 2.74 -11.36 -21.86
C ALA A 30 1.56 -10.61 -22.53
N ARG A 31 1.67 -10.26 -23.81
CA ARG A 31 0.54 -9.69 -24.58
C ARG A 31 -0.63 -10.66 -24.68
N VAL A 32 -0.37 -11.93 -24.99
CA VAL A 32 -1.41 -12.96 -25.08
C VAL A 32 -2.16 -13.10 -23.75
N MET A 33 -1.46 -13.11 -22.61
CA MET A 33 -2.12 -13.14 -21.31
C MET A 33 -2.91 -11.88 -21.00
N ALA A 34 -2.42 -10.70 -21.39
CA ALA A 34 -3.16 -9.46 -21.22
C ALA A 34 -4.47 -9.48 -22.01
N ASP A 35 -4.42 -9.94 -23.27
CA ASP A 35 -5.58 -10.01 -24.16
C ASP A 35 -6.62 -11.05 -23.68
N VAL A 36 -6.20 -12.08 -22.94
CA VAL A 36 -7.11 -13.05 -22.30
C VAL A 36 -7.74 -12.50 -21.01
N ASN A 37 -6.96 -11.79 -20.19
CA ASN A 37 -7.38 -11.38 -18.85
C ASN A 37 -8.07 -10.01 -18.80
N PHE A 38 -7.87 -9.16 -19.80
CA PHE A 38 -8.53 -7.87 -19.89
C PHE A 38 -9.63 -7.87 -20.98
N PRO A 39 -10.74 -7.15 -20.77
CA PRO A 39 -11.78 -7.00 -21.79
C PRO A 39 -11.20 -6.49 -23.10
N ALA A 40 -11.73 -6.97 -24.23
CA ALA A 40 -11.33 -6.49 -25.55
C ALA A 40 -11.41 -4.96 -25.64
N GLY A 41 -10.32 -4.32 -26.07
CA GLY A 41 -10.19 -2.86 -26.14
C GLY A 41 -9.71 -2.16 -24.86
N ALA A 42 -9.39 -2.91 -23.79
CA ALA A 42 -8.75 -2.35 -22.61
C ALA A 42 -7.26 -2.02 -22.88
N SER A 43 -6.82 -0.83 -22.44
CA SER A 43 -5.41 -0.44 -22.47
C SER A 43 -4.63 -1.10 -21.33
N TYR A 44 -3.47 -1.67 -21.64
CA TYR A 44 -2.51 -2.19 -20.67
C TYR A 44 -1.08 -1.80 -21.06
N ARG A 45 -0.17 -1.85 -20.08
CA ARG A 45 1.28 -1.74 -20.31
C ARG A 45 1.99 -2.98 -19.78
N ILE A 46 3.01 -3.38 -20.52
CA ILE A 46 3.93 -4.45 -20.16
C ILE A 46 5.24 -3.78 -19.77
N VAL A 47 5.69 -4.00 -18.55
CA VAL A 47 6.91 -3.40 -18.01
C VAL A 47 7.74 -4.46 -17.29
N ASP A 48 9.02 -4.15 -17.10
CA ASP A 48 9.88 -4.88 -16.17
C ASP A 48 9.53 -4.50 -14.72
N ASP A 49 9.68 -5.43 -13.78
CA ASP A 49 9.47 -5.20 -12.34
C ASP A 49 10.28 -4.03 -11.78
N THR A 50 11.46 -3.73 -12.34
CA THR A 50 12.27 -2.56 -11.97
C THR A 50 11.63 -1.22 -12.32
N ALA A 51 10.61 -1.19 -13.18
CA ALA A 51 9.86 0.02 -13.50
C ALA A 51 8.71 0.28 -12.50
N LEU A 52 8.43 -0.63 -11.56
CA LEU A 52 7.46 -0.38 -10.50
C LEU A 52 8.03 0.51 -9.39
N PRO A 53 7.20 1.34 -8.74
CA PRO A 53 7.60 1.96 -7.49
C PRO A 53 8.00 0.92 -6.45
N THR A 54 9.08 1.16 -5.72
CA THR A 54 9.61 0.22 -4.72
C THR A 54 8.70 0.05 -3.51
N PHE A 55 7.74 0.96 -3.30
CA PHE A 55 6.85 0.99 -2.14
C PHE A 55 5.52 0.27 -2.38
N TRP A 56 5.61 -1.07 -2.37
CA TRP A 56 4.47 -2.00 -2.41
C TRP A 56 3.31 -1.69 -1.46
N PRO A 57 3.54 -1.22 -0.22
CA PRO A 57 2.47 -0.80 0.68
C PRO A 57 1.46 0.19 0.08
N PHE A 58 1.88 0.99 -0.90
CA PHE A 58 1.07 2.05 -1.50
C PHE A 58 0.64 1.73 -2.93
N GLN A 59 0.58 0.45 -3.32
CA GLN A 59 0.15 0.02 -4.66
C GLN A 59 -1.16 0.70 -5.12
N GLY A 60 -2.12 0.89 -4.21
CA GLY A 60 -3.38 1.58 -4.50
C GLY A 60 -3.23 3.06 -4.90
N ALA A 61 -2.14 3.70 -4.51
CA ALA A 61 -1.80 5.09 -4.84
C ALA A 61 -0.87 5.20 -6.06
N TRP A 62 -0.52 4.09 -6.71
CA TRP A 62 0.32 4.16 -7.90
C TRP A 62 -0.45 4.79 -9.07
N ARG A 63 0.26 5.60 -9.87
CA ARG A 63 -0.28 6.34 -11.01
C ARG A 63 0.64 6.18 -12.21
N ASP A 64 0.04 6.08 -13.38
CA ASP A 64 0.76 6.07 -14.65
C ASP A 64 0.63 7.45 -15.31
N ASP A 65 1.75 8.15 -15.51
CA ASP A 65 1.79 9.44 -16.21
C ASP A 65 2.02 9.30 -17.73
N GLY A 66 1.99 8.06 -18.23
CA GLY A 66 2.24 7.70 -19.63
C GLY A 66 3.72 7.40 -19.93
N VAL A 67 4.63 7.74 -19.01
CA VAL A 67 6.06 7.46 -19.13
C VAL A 67 6.51 6.57 -17.97
N ASN A 68 6.27 7.02 -16.73
CA ASN A 68 6.67 6.37 -15.50
C ASN A 68 5.47 6.00 -14.64
N LEU A 69 5.68 5.00 -13.80
CA LEU A 69 4.83 4.74 -12.66
C LEU A 69 5.31 5.60 -11.48
N THR A 70 4.41 6.42 -10.96
CA THR A 70 4.66 7.31 -9.82
C THR A 70 3.74 6.93 -8.66
N VAL A 71 3.93 7.56 -7.51
CA VAL A 71 3.06 7.41 -6.34
C VAL A 71 2.36 8.75 -6.12
N ASP A 72 1.03 8.74 -6.10
CA ASP A 72 0.25 9.89 -5.65
C ASP A 72 0.39 10.00 -4.12
N MET A 73 1.10 11.03 -3.66
CA MET A 73 1.37 11.25 -2.24
C MET A 73 0.11 11.55 -1.43
N THR A 74 -0.94 12.11 -2.06
CA THR A 74 -2.22 12.37 -1.38
C THR A 74 -2.90 11.04 -1.08
N GLU A 75 -2.98 10.15 -2.07
CA GLU A 75 -3.58 8.84 -1.88
C GLU A 75 -2.74 7.92 -1.00
N ALA A 76 -1.41 7.98 -1.11
CA ALA A 76 -0.52 7.25 -0.23
C ALA A 76 -0.69 7.71 1.22
N GLY A 77 -0.86 9.01 1.46
CA GLY A 77 -1.19 9.57 2.76
C GLY A 77 -2.50 9.03 3.33
N ASN A 78 -3.55 8.95 2.51
CA ASN A 78 -4.84 8.36 2.92
C ASN A 78 -4.74 6.86 3.24
N ILE A 79 -3.97 6.11 2.44
CA ILE A 79 -3.69 4.70 2.71
C ILE A 79 -2.95 4.55 4.04
N GLN A 80 -1.97 5.42 4.31
CA GLN A 80 -1.18 5.38 5.53
C GLN A 80 -2.01 5.74 6.78
N GLN A 81 -2.84 6.78 6.72
CA GLN A 81 -3.78 7.10 7.79
C GLN A 81 -4.69 5.90 8.09
N THR A 82 -5.26 5.27 7.05
CA THR A 82 -6.12 4.09 7.22
C THR A 82 -5.40 2.94 7.93
N ARG A 83 -4.10 2.76 7.67
CA ARG A 83 -3.28 1.74 8.34
C ARG A 83 -3.04 2.08 9.81
N ILE A 84 -2.73 3.34 10.11
CA ILE A 84 -2.57 3.86 11.46
C ILE A 84 -3.86 3.70 12.26
N ASP A 85 -4.99 4.07 11.69
CA ASP A 85 -6.30 3.97 12.34
C ASP A 85 -6.67 2.51 12.68
N LYS A 86 -6.42 1.59 11.74
CA LYS A 86 -6.64 0.15 11.96
C LYS A 86 -5.73 -0.40 13.06
N ALA A 87 -4.45 -0.06 13.03
CA ALA A 87 -3.51 -0.51 14.04
C ALA A 87 -3.88 0.03 15.44
N GLY A 88 -4.20 1.32 15.53
CA GLY A 88 -4.66 1.94 16.78
C GLY A 88 -5.97 1.32 17.30
N THR A 89 -6.91 1.01 16.42
CA THR A 89 -8.17 0.32 16.80
C THR A 89 -7.90 -1.05 17.40
N VAL A 90 -7.06 -1.86 16.75
CA VAL A 90 -6.67 -3.20 17.25
C VAL A 90 -6.02 -3.07 18.63
N GLU A 91 -5.16 -2.08 18.83
CA GLU A 91 -4.47 -1.89 20.11
C GLU A 91 -5.43 -1.43 21.23
N LEU A 92 -6.38 -0.55 20.91
CA LEU A 92 -7.44 -0.17 21.85
C LEU A 92 -8.35 -1.35 22.23
N GLU A 93 -8.63 -2.25 21.29
CA GLU A 93 -9.38 -3.49 21.55
C GLU A 93 -8.60 -4.44 22.47
N LYS A 94 -7.31 -4.65 22.21
CA LYS A 94 -6.43 -5.43 23.11
C LYS A 94 -6.41 -4.85 24.51
N LEU A 95 -6.20 -3.54 24.64
CA LEU A 95 -6.21 -2.87 25.94
C LEU A 95 -7.55 -3.07 26.65
N SER A 96 -8.67 -2.94 25.94
CA SER A 96 -10.03 -3.17 26.48
C SER A 96 -10.24 -4.60 26.99
N LEU A 97 -9.68 -5.60 26.30
CA LEU A 97 -9.71 -7.00 26.75
C LEU A 97 -8.83 -7.21 27.99
N LEU A 98 -7.68 -6.54 28.09
CA LEU A 98 -6.82 -6.61 29.27
C LEU A 98 -7.50 -5.98 30.50
N GLU A 99 -8.24 -4.87 30.35
CA GLU A 99 -9.03 -4.27 31.45
C GLU A 99 -10.06 -5.25 32.03
N LEU A 100 -10.58 -6.17 31.21
CA LEU A 100 -11.55 -7.17 31.63
C LEU A 100 -10.89 -8.31 32.44
N ILE A 101 -9.59 -8.55 32.25
CA ILE A 101 -8.87 -9.72 32.77
C ILE A 101 -8.10 -9.38 34.06
N ASP A 102 -7.44 -8.23 34.16
CA ASP A 102 -6.78 -7.74 35.39
C ASP A 102 -6.38 -6.26 35.27
N ASP A 103 -6.67 -5.45 36.28
CA ASP A 103 -6.56 -3.97 36.21
C ASP A 103 -5.13 -3.43 36.50
N VAL A 104 -4.17 -4.33 36.76
CA VAL A 104 -2.90 -3.98 37.43
C VAL A 104 -1.70 -3.83 36.48
N LEU A 105 -1.80 -4.22 35.20
CA LEU A 105 -0.65 -4.20 34.27
C LEU A 105 -1.01 -3.54 32.95
N ARG A 106 -1.00 -2.20 32.91
CA ARG A 106 -1.10 -1.46 31.64
C ARG A 106 0.17 -0.66 31.38
N PRO A 107 1.03 -1.09 30.44
CA PRO A 107 2.24 -0.34 30.10
C PRO A 107 1.94 0.96 29.35
N ILE A 108 0.78 1.06 28.67
CA ILE A 108 0.36 2.21 27.86
C ILE A 108 -1.11 2.52 28.11
N ASP A 109 -1.45 3.82 28.17
CA ASP A 109 -2.84 4.28 28.29
C ASP A 109 -3.53 4.40 26.92
N LYS A 110 -4.87 4.24 26.93
CA LYS A 110 -5.69 4.34 25.70
C LYS A 110 -5.64 5.73 25.05
N GLN A 111 -5.31 6.79 25.81
CA GLN A 111 -5.30 8.15 25.29
C GLN A 111 -4.07 8.38 24.41
N THR A 112 -2.92 7.86 24.82
CA THR A 112 -1.65 7.87 24.09
C THR A 112 -1.82 7.25 22.71
N ILE A 113 -2.57 6.15 22.59
CA ILE A 113 -2.89 5.52 21.30
C ILE A 113 -3.76 6.44 20.43
N ARG A 114 -4.81 7.05 21.00
CA ARG A 114 -5.69 7.96 20.25
C ARG A 114 -4.96 9.21 19.77
N ASP A 115 -4.14 9.81 20.63
CA ASP A 115 -3.36 10.99 20.29
C ASP A 115 -2.35 10.66 19.19
N ALA A 116 -1.72 9.48 19.24
CA ALA A 116 -0.82 9.00 18.19
C ALA A 116 -1.51 8.79 16.84
N MET A 117 -2.78 8.35 16.81
CA MET A 117 -3.56 8.21 15.58
C MET A 117 -3.86 9.58 14.93
N VAL A 118 -4.11 10.60 15.76
CA VAL A 118 -4.46 11.96 15.31
C VAL A 118 -3.22 12.79 14.94
N ALA A 119 -2.06 12.49 15.52
CA ALA A 119 -0.82 13.22 15.28
C ALA A 119 -0.21 12.99 13.89
N PHE A 120 -0.69 12.01 13.12
CA PHE A 120 -0.21 11.79 11.76
C PHE A 120 -0.60 12.95 10.85
N ASP A 121 0.40 13.54 10.18
CA ASP A 121 0.22 14.60 9.20
C ASP A 121 0.89 14.20 7.87
N PRO A 122 0.12 13.74 6.87
CA PRO A 122 0.68 13.32 5.58
C PRO A 122 1.19 14.50 4.74
N SER A 123 0.85 15.75 5.08
CA SER A 123 1.24 16.92 4.29
C SER A 123 2.75 17.22 4.35
N THR A 124 3.44 16.66 5.35
CA THR A 124 4.89 16.79 5.53
C THR A 124 5.71 15.80 4.70
N ALA A 125 5.07 14.78 4.13
CA ALA A 125 5.75 13.73 3.36
C ALA A 125 6.01 14.16 1.92
N ILE A 126 7.25 13.98 1.45
CA ILE A 126 7.68 14.31 0.09
C ILE A 126 7.83 13.04 -0.74
N VAL A 127 8.26 11.95 -0.09
CA VAL A 127 8.41 10.63 -0.72
C VAL A 127 7.69 9.55 0.10
N PRO A 128 7.33 8.41 -0.50
CA PRO A 128 6.60 7.35 0.22
C PRO A 128 7.34 6.82 1.46
N GLN A 129 8.68 6.89 1.48
CA GLN A 129 9.48 6.52 2.65
C GLN A 129 9.15 7.38 3.87
N ASP A 130 8.82 8.66 3.68
CA ASP A 130 8.46 9.57 4.78
C ASP A 130 7.18 9.10 5.47
N LEU A 131 6.19 8.66 4.69
CA LEU A 131 4.94 8.10 5.20
C LEU A 131 5.15 6.79 5.97
N VAL A 132 6.09 5.94 5.52
CA VAL A 132 6.45 4.73 6.27
C VAL A 132 7.13 5.09 7.58
N ASN A 133 8.03 6.08 7.55
CA ASN A 133 8.79 6.52 8.72
C ASN A 133 7.91 7.28 9.73
N SER A 134 6.76 7.82 9.33
CA SER A 134 5.82 8.50 10.21
C SER A 134 4.93 7.55 11.01
N TRP A 135 5.27 6.25 11.07
CA TRP A 135 4.53 5.28 11.88
C TRP A 135 4.62 5.63 13.37
N PRO A 136 3.48 5.83 14.08
CA PRO A 136 3.53 6.19 15.49
C PRO A 136 4.01 5.01 16.33
N THR A 137 5.17 5.16 16.98
CA THR A 137 5.76 4.12 17.83
C THR A 137 4.89 3.74 19.01
N ALA A 138 4.08 4.68 19.51
CA ALA A 138 3.10 4.44 20.56
C ALA A 138 2.08 3.35 20.20
N ILE A 139 1.77 3.15 18.91
CA ILE A 139 0.82 2.14 18.42
C ILE A 139 1.46 0.74 18.34
N LEU A 140 2.80 0.63 18.42
CA LEU A 140 3.53 -0.64 18.37
C LEU A 140 3.59 -1.36 19.74
N ALA A 141 2.72 -0.99 20.67
CA ALA A 141 2.63 -1.48 22.04
C ALA A 141 2.32 -2.98 22.16
#